data_AF-A0A7K3X665-F1
#
_entry.id   AF-A0A7K3X665-F1
#
_cell.length_a   1.000
_cell.length_b   1.000
_cell.length_c   1.000
_cell.angle_alpha   90.00
_cell.angle_beta   90.00
_cell.angle_gamma   90.00
#
_symmetry.space_group_name_H-M   'P 1'
#
loop_
_entity.id
_entity.type
_entity.pdbx_description
1 polymer ?
#
loop_
_entity_poly.entity_id
_entity_poly.type
_entity_poly.pdbx_seq_one_letter_code
_entity_poly.pdbx_strand_id
1 'polypeptide(L)'
;MTAHGPVMPVWSCGGCGLPWPCPTRRRELRAEYADAPVSLALYLGAYLVQATEDMPWTPAGVLHRRFLGWTRAADQAMPAVQPRSTAAVPAEPGREARQQAV
;
A
#
# COMPACT_ATOMS: atom_id res chain seq x y z
N MET A 1 -9.88 18.39 16.81
CA MET A 1 -10.63 17.13 17.02
C MET A 1 -11.01 16.59 15.66
N THR A 2 -10.54 15.41 15.27
CA THR A 2 -10.96 14.81 14.01
C THR A 2 -12.40 14.36 14.16
N ALA A 3 -13.35 15.08 13.56
CA ALA A 3 -14.78 14.86 13.73
C ALA A 3 -15.21 13.40 13.39
N HIS A 4 -14.38 12.68 12.63
CA HIS A 4 -14.62 11.32 12.19
C HIS A 4 -13.90 10.25 13.05
N GLY A 5 -14.05 10.30 14.37
CA GLY A 5 -13.52 9.28 15.31
C GLY A 5 -14.35 7.97 15.33
N PRO A 6 -13.78 6.88 15.88
CA PRO A 6 -14.50 5.62 16.05
C PRO A 6 -15.50 5.68 17.21
N VAL A 7 -16.65 5.05 17.04
CA VAL A 7 -17.66 4.80 18.07
C VAL A 7 -17.75 3.28 18.27
N MET A 8 -17.30 2.82 19.42
CA MET A 8 -17.30 1.40 19.82
C MET A 8 -18.63 1.04 20.52
N PRO A 9 -19.04 -0.24 20.55
CA PRO A 9 -18.36 -1.42 19.97
C PRO A 9 -18.79 -1.73 18.53
N VAL A 10 -19.66 -0.92 17.92
CA VAL A 10 -20.13 -1.13 16.53
C VAL A 10 -19.13 -0.62 15.47
N TRP A 11 -18.11 0.11 15.91
CA TRP A 11 -17.08 0.73 15.07
C TRP A 11 -17.69 1.64 13.99
N SER A 12 -18.70 2.43 14.33
CA SER A 12 -19.24 3.46 13.44
C SER A 12 -18.44 4.75 13.56
N CYS A 13 -18.57 5.65 12.60
CA CYS A 13 -17.89 6.93 12.61
C CYS A 13 -18.74 7.98 13.33
N GLY A 14 -18.20 8.61 14.38
CA GLY A 14 -18.92 9.62 15.16
C GLY A 14 -19.37 10.85 14.34
N GLY A 15 -18.66 11.19 13.27
CA GLY A 15 -19.00 12.33 12.42
C GLY A 15 -20.05 12.06 11.33
N CYS A 16 -20.16 10.84 10.81
CA CYS A 16 -21.04 10.56 9.66
C CYS A 16 -21.85 9.25 9.76
N GLY A 17 -21.73 8.49 10.85
CA GLY A 17 -22.45 7.23 11.07
C GLY A 17 -21.98 6.04 10.24
N LEU A 18 -21.21 6.26 9.17
CA LEU A 18 -20.66 5.19 8.32
C LEU A 18 -19.68 4.27 9.08
N PRO A 19 -19.42 3.05 8.58
CA PRO A 19 -18.41 2.17 9.16
C PRO A 19 -17.05 2.87 9.26
N TRP A 20 -16.51 2.98 10.48
CA TRP A 20 -15.18 3.52 10.73
C TRP A 20 -14.09 2.51 10.35
N PRO A 21 -12.98 2.88 9.68
CA PRO A 21 -12.68 4.21 9.17
C PRO A 21 -13.56 4.56 7.95
N CYS A 22 -14.28 5.67 8.04
CA CYS A 22 -15.12 6.16 6.94
C CYS A 22 -14.26 6.81 5.85
N PRO A 23 -14.78 7.03 4.61
CA PRO A 23 -13.99 7.60 3.52
C PRO A 23 -13.26 8.91 3.87
N THR A 24 -13.91 9.81 4.61
CA THR A 24 -13.30 11.06 5.09
C THR A 24 -12.12 10.77 6.01
N ARG A 25 -12.30 9.93 7.05
CA ARG A 25 -11.22 9.60 7.98
C ARG A 25 -10.06 8.89 7.29
N ARG A 26 -10.31 8.04 6.28
CA ARG A 26 -9.25 7.42 5.49
C ARG A 26 -8.40 8.45 4.78
N ARG A 27 -9.00 9.48 4.18
CA ARG A 27 -8.27 10.57 3.51
C ARG A 27 -7.46 11.39 4.51
N GLU A 28 -8.06 11.77 5.64
CA GLU A 28 -7.37 12.48 6.71
C GLU A 28 -6.16 11.70 7.23
N LEU A 29 -6.34 10.41 7.54
CA LEU A 29 -5.26 9.55 8.03
C LEU A 29 -4.14 9.36 7.01
N ARG A 30 -4.45 9.28 5.71
CA ARG A 30 -3.40 9.25 4.69
C ARG A 30 -2.63 10.56 4.61
N ALA A 31 -3.30 11.70 4.76
CA ALA A 31 -2.64 13.00 4.75
C ALA A 31 -1.78 13.21 6.00
N GLU A 32 -2.29 12.80 7.17
CA GLU A 32 -1.59 12.89 8.46
C GLU A 32 -0.33 12.02 8.51
N TYR A 33 -0.34 10.87 7.85
CA TYR A 33 0.76 9.90 7.81
C TYR A 33 1.41 9.80 6.43
N ALA A 34 1.37 10.85 5.61
CA ALA A 34 1.86 10.82 4.22
C ALA A 34 3.32 10.33 4.11
N ASP A 35 4.17 10.76 5.04
CA ASP A 35 5.59 10.39 5.10
C ASP A 35 5.87 9.16 5.99
N ALA A 36 4.82 8.55 6.56
CA ALA A 36 4.94 7.45 7.53
C ALA A 36 3.85 6.36 7.33
N PRO A 37 3.77 5.72 6.14
CA PRO A 37 2.73 4.74 5.83
C PRO A 37 2.79 3.48 6.72
N VAL A 38 3.98 3.11 7.20
CA VAL A 38 4.13 2.01 8.18
C VAL A 38 3.49 2.38 9.51
N SER A 39 3.70 3.61 9.99
CA SER A 39 3.09 4.10 11.23
C SER A 39 1.57 4.14 11.13
N LEU A 40 1.01 4.51 9.97
CA LEU A 40 -0.43 4.42 9.72
C LEU A 40 -0.96 2.99 9.85
N ALA A 41 -0.25 2.02 9.25
CA ALA A 41 -0.65 0.61 9.33
C ALA A 41 -0.58 0.08 10.77
N LEU A 42 0.43 0.48 11.55
CA LEU A 42 0.54 0.11 12.97
C LEU A 42 -0.59 0.72 13.80
N TYR A 43 -0.86 2.01 13.62
CA TYR A 43 -1.96 2.72 14.29
C TYR A 43 -3.32 2.05 14.02
N LEU A 44 -3.61 1.72 12.76
CA LEU A 44 -4.85 1.01 12.41
C LEU A 44 -4.82 -0.47 12.78
N GLY A 45 -3.65 -1.08 12.92
CA GLY A 45 -3.49 -2.43 13.43
C GLY A 45 -3.96 -2.57 14.89
N ALA A 46 -3.65 -1.59 15.74
CA ALA A 46 -4.16 -1.55 17.11
C ALA A 46 -5.69 -1.52 17.15
N TYR A 47 -6.31 -0.69 16.31
CA TYR A 47 -7.77 -0.66 16.21
C TYR A 47 -8.37 -1.93 15.60
N LEU A 48 -7.68 -2.59 14.67
CA LEU A 48 -8.13 -3.87 14.13
C LEU A 48 -8.25 -4.92 15.24
N VAL A 49 -7.27 -5.02 16.14
CA VAL A 49 -7.30 -5.98 17.27
C VAL A 49 -8.51 -5.71 18.17
N GLN A 50 -8.71 -4.45 18.55
CA GLN A 50 -9.89 -4.08 19.36
C GLN A 50 -11.20 -4.36 18.61
N ALA A 51 -11.26 -4.11 17.31
CA ALA A 51 -12.44 -4.40 16.49
C ALA A 51 -12.74 -5.89 16.36
N THR A 52 -11.71 -6.75 16.39
CA THR A 52 -11.92 -8.20 16.39
C THR A 52 -12.48 -8.72 17.70
N GLU A 53 -12.18 -8.04 18.82
CA GLU A 53 -12.74 -8.35 20.13
C GLU A 53 -14.20 -7.87 20.24
N ASP A 54 -14.50 -6.67 19.75
CA ASP A 54 -15.83 -6.08 19.80
C ASP A 54 -16.85 -6.69 18.83
N MET A 55 -16.38 -7.21 17.68
CA MET A 55 -17.22 -7.77 16.62
C MET A 55 -16.81 -9.20 16.25
N PRO A 56 -16.89 -10.17 17.18
CA PRO A 56 -16.43 -11.55 16.96
C PRO A 56 -17.24 -12.29 15.89
N TRP A 57 -18.44 -11.81 15.57
CA TRP A 57 -19.29 -12.34 14.49
C TRP A 57 -18.83 -11.87 13.09
N THR A 58 -17.95 -10.88 12.99
CA THR A 58 -17.47 -10.38 11.70
C THR A 58 -16.23 -11.16 11.27
N PRO A 59 -16.20 -11.74 10.04
CA PRO A 59 -15.04 -12.48 9.58
C PRO A 59 -13.76 -11.62 9.58
N ALA A 60 -12.66 -12.19 10.10
CA ALA A 60 -11.39 -11.47 10.26
C ALA A 60 -10.88 -10.83 8.96
N GLY A 61 -11.06 -11.51 7.81
CA GLY A 61 -10.67 -10.96 6.50
C GLY A 61 -11.44 -9.69 6.10
N VAL A 62 -12.70 -9.54 6.55
CA VAL A 62 -13.51 -8.34 6.31
C VAL A 62 -12.97 -7.18 7.13
N LEU A 63 -12.68 -7.41 8.41
CA LEU A 63 -12.08 -6.39 9.28
C LEU A 63 -10.67 -6.01 8.80
N HIS A 64 -9.82 -6.97 8.45
CA HIS A 64 -8.50 -6.69 7.89
C HIS A 64 -8.59 -5.79 6.64
N ARG A 65 -9.46 -6.11 5.68
CA ARG A 65 -9.64 -5.29 4.47
C ARG A 65 -10.17 -3.88 4.80
N ARG A 66 -11.06 -3.77 5.78
CA ARG A 66 -11.66 -2.49 6.22
C ARG A 66 -10.63 -1.56 6.87
N PHE A 67 -9.79 -2.07 7.77
CA PHE A 67 -8.82 -1.27 8.51
C PHE A 67 -7.50 -1.10 7.75
N LEU A 68 -6.97 -2.17 7.14
CA LEU A 68 -5.62 -2.19 6.54
C LEU A 68 -5.60 -2.31 5.01
N GLY A 69 -6.70 -2.73 4.38
CA GLY A 69 -6.74 -2.99 2.93
C GLY A 69 -6.50 -1.76 2.03
N TRP A 70 -6.41 -0.57 2.62
CA TRP A 70 -6.21 0.70 1.93
C TRP A 70 -4.95 1.46 2.41
N THR A 71 -4.24 0.95 3.43
CA THR A 71 -3.07 1.63 4.04
C THR A 71 -1.79 1.40 3.27
N ARG A 72 -1.69 0.28 2.55
CA ARG A 72 -0.54 -0.01 1.69
C ARG A 72 -0.62 0.79 0.41
N ALA A 73 0.47 1.46 0.10
CA ALA A 73 0.73 2.19 -1.13
C ALA A 73 0.95 1.25 -2.34
N ALA A 74 0.21 0.16 -2.50
CA ALA A 74 0.23 -0.62 -3.74
C ALA A 74 -0.33 0.17 -4.95
N ASP A 75 -0.88 1.36 -4.68
CA ASP A 75 -1.31 2.37 -5.66
C ASP A 75 -0.25 3.49 -5.87
N GLN A 76 0.83 3.52 -5.08
CA GLN A 76 1.97 4.39 -5.33
C GLN A 76 3.12 3.49 -5.75
N ALA A 77 3.32 3.40 -7.07
CA ALA A 77 4.39 2.70 -7.74
C ALA A 77 5.57 2.32 -6.82
N MET A 78 5.79 1.01 -6.68
CA MET A 78 7.18 0.57 -6.59
C MET A 78 7.91 1.28 -7.73
N PRO A 79 8.97 2.09 -7.50
CA PRO A 79 9.82 2.46 -8.62
C PRO A 79 10.26 1.12 -9.20
N ALA A 80 9.85 0.86 -10.44
CA ALA A 80 10.27 -0.34 -11.14
C ALA A 80 11.78 -0.43 -10.93
N VAL A 81 12.22 -1.43 -10.17
CA VAL A 81 13.63 -1.77 -10.12
C VAL A 81 13.97 -2.08 -11.56
N GLN A 82 14.58 -1.12 -12.26
CA GLN A 82 14.90 -1.31 -13.66
C GLN A 82 15.81 -2.54 -13.70
N PRO A 83 15.46 -3.60 -14.44
CA PRO A 83 16.41 -4.68 -14.67
C PRO A 83 17.66 -3.99 -15.23
N ARG A 84 18.80 -4.18 -14.56
CA ARG A 84 20.08 -3.69 -15.05
C ARG A 84 20.20 -4.20 -16.48
N SER A 85 20.10 -3.30 -17.47
CA SER A 85 20.40 -3.61 -18.85
C SER A 85 21.77 -4.27 -18.87
N THR A 86 21.78 -5.58 -19.10
CA THR A 86 23.01 -6.28 -19.41
C THR A 86 23.32 -5.83 -20.83
N ALA A 87 24.11 -4.76 -20.96
CA ALA A 87 24.64 -4.34 -22.23
C ALA A 87 25.43 -5.53 -22.78
N ALA A 88 24.83 -6.27 -23.72
CA ALA A 88 25.56 -7.18 -24.55
C ALA A 88 26.61 -6.33 -25.28
N VAL A 89 27.87 -6.62 -24.99
CA VAL A 89 29.02 -6.04 -25.71
C VAL A 89 28.80 -6.35 -27.20
N PRO A 90 28.79 -5.35 -28.10
CA PRO A 90 28.75 -5.64 -29.53
C PRO A 90 30.00 -6.43 -29.89
N ALA A 91 29.83 -7.61 -30.48
CA ALA A 91 30.93 -8.35 -31.07
C ALA A 91 31.56 -7.48 -32.17
N GLU A 92 32.86 -7.20 -32.05
CA GLU A 92 33.61 -6.52 -33.09
C GLU A 92 33.58 -7.34 -34.39
N PRO A 93 33.38 -6.72 -35.56
CA PRO A 93 33.50 -7.43 -36.82
C PRO A 93 34.97 -7.79 -37.06
N GLY A 94 35.24 -9.10 -37.02
CA GLY A 94 36.54 -9.69 -37.31
C GLY A 94 37.10 -9.23 -38.65
N ARG A 95 38.36 -8.83 -38.59
CA ARG A 95 39.20 -8.28 -39.64
C ARG A 95 39.84 -9.42 -40.45
N GLU A 96 39.18 -9.96 -41.49
CA GLU A 96 39.75 -10.89 -42.50
C GLU A 96 38.68 -11.09 -43.61
N ALA A 97 38.89 -11.01 -44.92
CA ALA A 97 40.07 -11.31 -45.72
C ALA A 97 40.13 -10.41 -46.97
N ARG A 98 41.22 -9.67 -47.07
CA ARG A 98 41.73 -9.06 -48.31
C ARG A 98 42.86 -9.98 -48.78
N GLN A 99 42.56 -10.93 -49.68
CA GLN A 99 43.46 -11.75 -50.53
C GLN A 99 42.58 -12.83 -51.17
N GLN A 100 42.56 -13.15 -52.47
CA GLN A 100 43.39 -12.81 -53.62
C GLN A 100 42.58 -13.13 -54.89
N ALA A 101 42.81 -12.33 -55.93
CA ALA A 101 42.50 -12.68 -57.31
C ALA A 101 43.63 -13.53 -57.87
N VAL A 102 43.30 -14.62 -58.60
CA VAL A 102 43.87 -15.07 -59.90
C VAL A 102 42.82 -15.94 -60.57
#